data_AF-K9QS87-F1
#
_entry.id   AF-K9QS87-F1
#
_cell.length_a   1.000
_cell.length_b   1.000
_cell.length_c   1.000
_cell.angle_alpha   90.00
_cell.angle_beta   90.00
_cell.angle_gamma   90.00
#
_symmetry.space_group_name_H-M   'P 1'
#
loop_
_entity.id
_entity.type
_entity.pdbx_description
1 polymer ?
#
loop_
_entity_poly.entity_id
_entity_poly.type
_entity_poly.pdbx_seq_one_letter_code
_entity_poly.pdbx_strand_id
1 'polypeptide(L)'
;MTTKSFSKILAIVTGAASILTATLGIPSSALAATTEFSCSAKDVYVEVSRLRNGTLRYAAFNIPTTLQRPSLLLNGGTVRRNENGELVYRFRNRNYLYAAIKDEGYGRVLVYRNNRLIATKYCGDV
;
A
#
# COMPACT_ATOMS: atom_id res chain seq x y z
N MET A 1 25.30 59.97 41.78
CA MET A 1 25.15 60.22 40.33
C MET A 1 26.40 59.61 39.69
N THR A 2 26.38 58.61 38.83
CA THR A 2 25.51 58.34 37.67
C THR A 2 25.57 56.84 37.35
N THR A 3 24.44 56.28 36.91
CA THR A 3 24.22 54.87 36.53
C THR A 3 24.73 54.54 35.12
N LYS A 4 25.10 53.25 34.90
CA LYS A 4 24.86 52.38 33.69
C LYS A 4 25.84 51.19 33.75
N SER A 5 25.42 49.99 34.14
CA SER A 5 24.82 48.93 33.31
C SER A 5 25.69 48.50 32.13
N PHE A 6 26.23 47.27 32.13
CA PHE A 6 25.62 46.14 31.41
C PHE A 6 26.37 44.83 31.69
N SER A 7 25.57 43.80 31.97
CA SER A 7 25.93 42.41 32.18
C SER A 7 26.53 41.72 30.96
N LYS A 8 27.44 40.76 31.23
CA LYS A 8 27.58 39.41 30.63
C LYS A 8 27.90 39.39 29.11
N ILE A 9 28.79 38.54 28.62
CA ILE A 9 28.49 37.13 28.32
C ILE A 9 29.82 36.44 27.98
N LEU A 10 30.12 35.38 28.73
CA LEU A 10 31.15 34.40 28.46
C LEU A 10 30.63 33.46 27.36
N ALA A 11 31.18 33.52 26.16
CA ALA A 11 30.85 32.61 25.07
C ALA A 11 31.65 31.31 25.23
N ILE A 12 31.02 30.29 25.82
CA ILE A 12 31.52 28.92 25.80
C ILE A 12 31.17 28.35 24.42
N VAL A 13 32.17 28.16 23.57
CA VAL A 13 32.00 27.45 22.30
C VAL A 13 32.04 25.96 22.59
N THR A 14 30.87 25.39 22.91
CA THR A 14 30.66 23.94 22.89
C THR A 14 30.51 23.50 21.44
N GLY A 15 31.59 22.96 20.87
CA GLY A 15 31.57 22.28 19.58
C GLY A 15 30.69 21.04 19.67
N ALA A 16 29.46 21.11 19.16
CA ALA A 16 28.62 19.95 18.96
C ALA A 16 29.21 19.11 17.82
N ALA A 17 29.84 17.99 18.16
CA ALA A 17 30.18 16.96 17.20
C ALA A 17 28.86 16.38 16.63
N SER A 18 28.50 16.81 15.43
CA SER A 18 27.40 16.21 14.69
C SER A 18 27.81 14.81 14.26
N ILE A 19 27.55 13.81 15.10
CA ILE A 19 27.53 12.42 14.67
C ILE A 19 26.35 12.32 13.72
N LEU A 20 26.63 12.45 12.42
CA LEU A 20 25.69 12.16 11.37
C LEU A 20 25.48 10.64 11.40
N THR A 21 24.59 10.19 12.30
CA THR A 21 24.10 8.81 12.29
C THR A 21 23.31 8.68 11.01
N ALA A 22 23.99 8.27 9.93
CA ALA A 22 23.35 7.78 8.74
C ALA A 22 22.58 6.53 9.16
N THR A 23 21.34 6.73 9.59
CA THR A 23 20.34 5.68 9.54
C THR A 23 20.20 5.36 8.06
N LEU A 24 21.00 4.38 7.61
CA LEU A 24 20.76 3.64 6.39
C LEU A 24 19.33 3.11 6.52
N GLY A 25 18.39 3.90 6.00
CA GLY A 25 16.99 3.57 5.97
C GLY A 25 16.89 2.26 5.21
N ILE A 26 16.71 1.17 5.96
CA ILE A 26 16.42 -0.13 5.40
C ILE A 26 15.27 0.12 4.43
N PRO A 27 15.43 -0.12 3.12
CA PRO A 27 14.36 0.14 2.19
C PRO A 27 13.16 -0.70 2.65
N SER A 28 12.04 -0.04 2.93
CA SER A 28 10.83 -0.66 3.49
C SER A 28 10.23 -1.75 2.58
N SER A 29 10.87 -2.03 1.44
CA SER A 29 10.53 -3.09 0.50
C SER A 29 10.90 -4.51 0.97
N ALA A 30 11.62 -4.68 2.09
CA ALA A 30 11.89 -6.00 2.69
C ALA A 30 10.99 -6.35 3.90
N LEU A 31 9.84 -5.66 4.06
CA LEU A 31 8.87 -6.00 5.10
C LEU A 31 8.18 -7.31 4.75
N ALA A 32 8.42 -8.36 5.56
CA ALA A 32 7.67 -9.62 5.46
C ALA A 32 6.16 -9.32 5.43
N ALA A 33 5.47 -9.79 4.40
CA ALA A 33 4.08 -9.54 4.16
C ALA A 33 3.30 -10.85 4.28
N THR A 34 2.19 -10.85 5.02
CA THR A 34 1.27 -11.99 5.08
C THR A 34 0.17 -11.79 4.05
N THR A 35 -0.08 -12.77 3.18
CA THR A 35 -1.17 -12.70 2.21
C THR A 35 -2.52 -12.81 2.93
N GLU A 36 -3.36 -11.78 2.79
CA GLU A 36 -4.71 -11.70 3.36
C GLU A 36 -5.76 -12.26 2.40
N PHE A 37 -5.52 -12.02 1.11
CA PHE A 37 -6.37 -12.46 0.01
C PHE A 37 -5.52 -12.58 -1.26
N SER A 38 -5.73 -13.65 -2.02
CA SER A 38 -5.17 -13.80 -3.35
C SER A 38 -6.21 -14.40 -4.27
N CYS A 39 -6.37 -13.82 -5.44
CA CYS A 39 -7.27 -14.29 -6.48
C CYS A 39 -6.51 -14.42 -7.78
N SER A 40 -6.49 -15.61 -8.34
CA SER A 40 -5.99 -15.85 -9.69
C SER A 40 -7.15 -16.31 -10.56
N ALA A 41 -7.33 -15.66 -11.70
CA ALA A 41 -8.33 -16.01 -12.70
C ALA A 41 -7.76 -15.70 -14.09
N LYS A 42 -8.37 -16.24 -15.14
CA LYS A 42 -8.07 -15.84 -16.51
C LYS A 42 -8.10 -14.31 -16.61
N ASP A 43 -7.00 -13.72 -17.07
CA ASP A 43 -6.87 -12.29 -17.33
C ASP A 43 -6.71 -11.36 -16.11
N VAL A 44 -6.74 -11.91 -14.89
CA VAL A 44 -6.69 -11.13 -13.65
C VAL A 44 -5.96 -11.89 -12.55
N TYR A 45 -4.96 -11.24 -11.94
CA TYR A 45 -4.48 -11.65 -10.63
C TYR A 45 -4.60 -10.48 -9.66
N VAL A 46 -5.06 -10.75 -8.44
CA VAL A 46 -5.11 -9.78 -7.35
C VAL A 46 -4.50 -10.40 -6.12
N GLU A 47 -3.63 -9.64 -5.44
CA GLU A 47 -3.15 -10.01 -4.12
C GLU A 47 -3.29 -8.82 -3.18
N VAL A 48 -3.76 -9.11 -1.97
CA VAL A 48 -3.77 -8.19 -0.85
C VAL A 48 -2.88 -8.80 0.23
N SER A 49 -1.81 -8.11 0.58
CA SER A 49 -0.89 -8.53 1.64
C SER A 49 -0.90 -7.53 2.79
N ARG A 50 -0.90 -7.99 4.04
CA ARG A 50 -0.67 -7.13 5.21
C ARG A 50 0.83 -7.03 5.48
N LEU A 51 1.33 -5.81 5.54
CA LEU A 51 2.70 -5.50 5.91
C LEU A 51 2.87 -5.52 7.44
N ARG A 52 4.10 -5.67 7.94
CA ARG A 52 4.36 -5.69 9.41
C ARG A 52 3.87 -4.45 10.15
N ASN A 53 3.83 -3.30 9.49
CA ASN A 53 3.31 -2.06 10.07
C ASN A 53 1.77 -1.98 10.06
N GLY A 54 1.08 -3.08 9.71
CA GLY A 54 -0.37 -3.19 9.65
C GLY A 54 -1.01 -2.63 8.37
N THR A 55 -0.23 -1.98 7.50
CA THR A 55 -0.73 -1.42 6.24
C THR A 55 -1.07 -2.54 5.26
N LEU A 56 -2.19 -2.40 4.54
CA LEU A 56 -2.54 -3.29 3.44
C LEU A 56 -1.85 -2.82 2.16
N ARG A 57 -1.17 -3.76 1.50
CA ARG A 57 -0.58 -3.61 0.18
C ARG A 57 -1.47 -4.31 -0.82
N TYR A 58 -1.80 -3.62 -1.91
CA TYR A 58 -2.66 -4.15 -2.97
C TYR A 58 -1.83 -4.31 -4.24
N ALA A 59 -1.96 -5.45 -4.89
CA ALA A 59 -1.37 -5.73 -6.18
C ALA A 59 -2.47 -6.26 -7.10
N ALA A 60 -2.49 -5.76 -8.34
CA ALA A 60 -3.33 -6.33 -9.37
C ALA A 60 -2.63 -6.35 -10.72
N PHE A 61 -2.97 -7.36 -11.50
CA PHE A 61 -2.41 -7.63 -12.81
C PHE A 61 -3.56 -7.81 -13.79
N ASN A 62 -3.48 -7.12 -14.93
CA ASN A 62 -4.49 -7.12 -15.99
C ASN A 62 -3.95 -7.70 -17.29
N ILE A 63 -4.89 -8.10 -18.14
CA ILE A 63 -4.70 -8.45 -19.55
C ILE A 63 -5.11 -7.29 -20.50
N PRO A 64 -4.51 -7.18 -21.73
CA PRO A 64 -3.83 -8.25 -22.46
C PRO A 64 -2.31 -8.12 -22.75
N THR A 65 -1.66 -9.29 -22.69
CA THR A 65 -0.79 -9.91 -23.73
C THR A 65 0.60 -9.37 -24.05
N THR A 66 1.45 -9.08 -23.07
CA THR A 66 2.88 -9.32 -23.26
C THR A 66 3.44 -9.94 -21.99
N LEU A 67 4.36 -10.89 -22.13
CA LEU A 67 4.96 -11.72 -21.07
C LEU A 67 5.72 -10.94 -19.98
N GLN A 68 5.57 -9.62 -19.90
CA GLN A 68 6.11 -8.82 -18.83
C GLN A 68 5.04 -8.73 -17.73
N ARG A 69 5.41 -9.15 -16.52
CA ARG A 69 4.65 -8.88 -15.30
C ARG A 69 5.00 -7.47 -14.82
N PRO A 70 4.30 -6.38 -15.18
CA PRO A 70 4.44 -5.16 -14.43
C PRO A 70 3.79 -5.42 -13.07
N SER A 71 4.62 -5.54 -12.02
CA SER A 71 4.16 -5.49 -10.64
C SER A 71 3.58 -4.11 -10.38
N LEU A 72 2.29 -3.93 -10.66
CA LEU A 72 1.61 -2.70 -10.30
C LEU A 72 1.25 -2.80 -8.82
N LEU A 73 2.21 -2.35 -7.99
CA LEU A 73 1.96 -2.06 -6.59
C LEU A 73 1.02 -0.86 -6.54
N LEU A 74 -0.20 -1.12 -6.08
CA LEU A 74 -1.24 -0.12 -5.95
C LEU A 74 -1.22 0.41 -4.51
N ASN A 75 -0.69 1.61 -4.36
CA ASN A 75 -0.75 2.36 -3.10
C ASN A 75 -2.12 3.05 -3.01
N GLY A 76 -2.86 2.76 -1.94
CA GLY A 76 -4.18 3.33 -1.70
C GLY A 76 -5.31 2.39 -2.10
N GLY A 77 -5.86 1.72 -1.09
CA GLY A 77 -7.07 0.92 -1.18
C GLY A 77 -7.85 1.03 0.13
N THR A 78 -9.09 0.55 0.11
CA THR A 78 -9.96 0.50 1.28
C THR A 78 -10.41 -0.93 1.49
N VAL A 79 -10.49 -1.37 2.74
CA VAL A 79 -11.14 -2.62 3.13
C VAL A 79 -12.40 -2.30 3.91
N ARG A 80 -13.52 -2.92 3.55
CA ARG A 80 -14.80 -2.79 4.28
C ARG A 80 -15.54 -4.12 4.25
N ARG A 81 -16.38 -4.38 5.24
CA ARG A 81 -17.39 -5.45 5.12
C ARG A 81 -18.60 -4.92 4.34
N ASN A 82 -19.15 -5.74 3.44
CA ASN A 82 -20.42 -5.43 2.78
C ASN A 82 -21.62 -5.88 3.62
N GLU A 83 -22.83 -5.69 3.10
CA GLU A 83 -24.10 -6.07 3.75
C GLU A 83 -24.20 -7.57 4.03
N ASN A 84 -23.51 -8.39 3.24
CA ASN A 84 -23.44 -9.85 3.41
C ASN A 84 -22.32 -10.27 4.40
N GLY A 85 -21.61 -9.32 5.01
CA GLY A 85 -20.50 -9.59 5.92
C GLY A 85 -19.16 -9.92 5.25
N GLU A 86 -19.11 -9.98 3.91
CA GLU A 86 -17.91 -10.30 3.12
C GLU A 86 -16.89 -9.15 3.17
N LEU A 87 -15.59 -9.46 3.23
CA LEU A 87 -14.54 -8.45 3.13
C LEU A 87 -14.33 -8.03 1.68
N VAL A 88 -14.49 -6.74 1.43
CA VAL A 88 -14.30 -6.13 0.10
C VAL A 88 -13.08 -5.22 0.14
N TYR A 89 -12.05 -5.62 -0.60
CA TYR A 89 -10.84 -4.86 -0.85
C TYR A 89 -11.01 -4.06 -2.15
N ARG A 90 -11.14 -2.75 -2.04
CA ARG A 90 -11.28 -1.85 -3.19
C ARG A 90 -10.01 -1.06 -3.40
N PHE A 91 -9.48 -1.08 -4.60
CA PHE A 91 -8.26 -0.34 -4.93
C PHE A 91 -8.29 0.01 -6.42
N ARG A 92 -7.56 1.07 -6.80
CA ARG A 92 -7.62 1.63 -8.16
C ARG A 92 -6.24 1.66 -8.77
N ASN A 93 -6.16 1.18 -10.00
CA ASN A 93 -5.10 1.51 -10.93
C ASN A 93 -5.63 2.60 -11.87
N ARG A 94 -4.79 3.52 -12.36
CA ARG A 94 -5.15 4.69 -13.21
C ARG A 94 -6.45 4.51 -14.03
N ASN A 95 -6.54 3.42 -14.79
CA ASN A 95 -7.65 3.12 -15.70
C ASN A 95 -8.75 2.19 -15.14
N TYR A 96 -8.48 1.46 -14.05
CA TYR A 96 -9.33 0.39 -13.55
C TYR A 96 -9.54 0.46 -12.04
N LEU A 97 -10.76 0.25 -11.59
CA LEU A 97 -11.08 0.01 -10.18
C LEU A 97 -11.33 -1.48 -9.99
N TYR A 98 -10.74 -2.06 -8.95
CA TYR A 98 -10.95 -3.45 -8.57
C TYR A 98 -11.71 -3.49 -7.25
N ALA A 99 -12.63 -4.44 -7.15
CA ALA A 99 -13.19 -4.87 -5.89
C ALA A 99 -12.94 -6.38 -5.75
N ALA A 100 -11.96 -6.74 -4.92
CA ALA A 100 -11.69 -8.10 -4.53
C ALA A 100 -12.56 -8.46 -3.32
N ILE A 101 -13.36 -9.50 -3.46
CA ILE A 101 -14.33 -9.94 -2.46
C ILE A 101 -13.84 -11.28 -1.93
N LYS A 102 -13.58 -11.33 -0.63
CA LYS A 102 -13.33 -12.56 0.12
C LYS A 102 -14.66 -13.01 0.71
N ASP A 103 -15.33 -13.90 -0.02
CA ASP A 103 -16.52 -14.63 0.42
C ASP A 103 -16.14 -16.00 1.00
N GLU A 104 -17.11 -16.78 1.47
CA GLU A 104 -16.87 -18.13 2.01
C GLU A 104 -16.43 -19.14 0.95
N GLY A 105 -16.51 -18.78 -0.33
CA GLY A 105 -16.08 -19.60 -1.46
C GLY A 105 -14.64 -19.30 -1.89
N TYR A 106 -14.40 -19.40 -3.19
CA TYR A 106 -13.08 -19.13 -3.77
C TYR A 106 -12.73 -17.63 -3.82
N GLY A 107 -13.70 -16.74 -3.59
CA GLY A 107 -13.58 -15.30 -3.79
C GLY A 107 -13.81 -14.87 -5.24
N ARG A 108 -13.98 -13.58 -5.44
CA ARG A 108 -14.20 -12.98 -6.77
C ARG A 108 -13.59 -11.59 -6.89
N VAL A 109 -13.24 -11.20 -8.11
CA VAL A 109 -12.74 -9.87 -8.45
C VAL A 109 -13.68 -9.22 -9.46
N LEU A 110 -14.20 -8.07 -9.08
CA LEU A 110 -14.96 -7.19 -9.97
C LEU A 110 -14.03 -6.12 -10.53
N VAL A 111 -13.98 -6.00 -11.86
CA VAL A 111 -13.14 -5.01 -12.55
C VAL A 111 -14.04 -3.96 -13.18
N TYR A 112 -13.79 -2.71 -12.85
CA TYR A 112 -14.53 -1.56 -13.34
C TYR A 112 -13.64 -0.65 -14.17
N ARG A 113 -14.21 -0.07 -15.23
CA ARG A 113 -13.60 1.03 -16.01
C ARG A 113 -14.63 2.14 -16.13
N ASN A 114 -14.26 3.38 -15.83
CA ASN A 114 -15.19 4.52 -15.82
C ASN A 114 -16.46 4.26 -14.99
N ASN A 115 -16.31 3.65 -13.81
CA ASN A 115 -17.40 3.23 -12.91
C ASN A 115 -18.39 2.19 -13.47
N ARG A 116 -18.14 1.63 -14.66
CA ARG A 116 -18.92 0.53 -15.22
C ARG A 116 -18.22 -0.80 -14.99
N LEU A 117 -18.95 -1.81 -14.53
CA LEU A 117 -18.45 -3.18 -14.41
C LEU A 117 -18.15 -3.72 -15.81
N ILE A 118 -16.92 -4.15 -16.04
CA ILE A 118 -16.47 -4.70 -17.33
C ILE A 118 -16.09 -6.18 -17.24
N ALA A 119 -15.80 -6.69 -16.03
CA ALA A 119 -15.55 -8.11 -15.82
C ALA A 119 -15.85 -8.51 -14.37
N THR A 120 -16.38 -9.72 -14.23
CA THR A 120 -16.42 -10.48 -12.97
C THR A 120 -15.55 -11.70 -13.18
N LYS A 121 -14.59 -11.94 -12.28
CA LYS A 121 -13.67 -13.07 -12.34
C LYS A 121 -13.75 -13.84 -11.03
N TYR A 122 -13.97 -15.14 -11.10
CA TYR A 122 -13.96 -16.00 -9.92
C TYR A 122 -12.55 -16.55 -9.72
N CYS A 123 -12.08 -16.56 -8.48
CA CYS A 123 -10.75 -17.06 -8.21
C CYS A 123 -10.72 -18.57 -8.43
N GLY A 124 -9.63 -19.08 -8.99
CA GLY A 124 -9.50 -20.49 -9.35
C GLY A 124 -9.97 -20.83 -10.77
N ASP A 125 -10.66 -19.92 -11.47
CA ASP A 125 -10.95 -20.03 -12.91
C ASP A 125 -9.70 -19.69 -13.75
N VAL A 126 -8.65 -20.52 -13.63
CA VAL A 126 -7.41 -20.42 -14.42
C VAL A 126 -7.50 -21.17 -15.75
#